data_AF-A0A150AD94-F1
#
_entry.id   AF-A0A150AD94-F1
#
_cell.length_a   1.000
_cell.length_b   1.000
_cell.length_c   1.000
_cell.angle_alpha   90.00
_cell.angle_beta   90.00
_cell.angle_gamma   90.00
#
_symmetry.space_group_name_H-M   'P 1'
#
loop_
_entity.id
_entity.type
_entity.pdbx_description
1 polymer ?
#
loop_
_entity_poly.entity_id
_entity_poly.type
_entity_poly.pdbx_seq_one_letter_code
_entity_poly.pdbx_strand_id
1 'polypeptide(L)'
;MQLDKKHLNKECSNKVLSWLYRDTSYTTLSEEDKEFILDDSSCEAFLINGVKVKAALNRINEKPSQRTIKNIMDYAKKAIDQEDSSN
;
A
#
# COMPACT_ATOMS: atom_id res chain seq x y z
N MET A 1 18.90 -24.55 3.52
CA MET A 1 18.95 -23.11 3.80
C MET A 1 17.53 -22.65 4.10
N GLN A 2 17.21 -22.35 5.36
CA GLN A 2 15.98 -21.65 5.70
C GLN A 2 16.13 -20.22 5.19
N LEU A 3 15.21 -19.77 4.33
CA LEU A 3 15.12 -18.38 3.94
C LEU A 3 14.63 -17.61 5.17
N ASP A 4 15.55 -16.95 5.88
CA ASP A 4 15.21 -15.90 6.83
C ASP A 4 14.52 -14.77 6.06
N LYS A 5 13.22 -14.93 5.82
CA LYS A 5 12.36 -13.82 5.46
C LYS A 5 12.32 -12.94 6.69
N LYS A 6 13.14 -11.88 6.72
CA LYS A 6 12.98 -10.77 7.65
C LYS A 6 11.53 -10.30 7.55
N HIS A 7 10.69 -10.76 8.47
CA HIS A 7 9.30 -10.34 8.52
C HIS A 7 9.33 -8.88 8.98
N LEU A 8 8.72 -7.99 8.19
CA LEU A 8 8.51 -6.63 8.66
C LEU A 8 7.71 -6.70 9.96
N ASN A 9 8.19 -6.03 11.01
CA ASN A 9 7.42 -5.92 12.23
C ASN A 9 6.12 -5.14 11.94
N LYS A 10 5.01 -5.55 12.56
CA LYS A 10 3.71 -4.88 12.49
C LYS A 10 3.81 -3.41 12.90
N GLU A 11 4.63 -3.10 13.90
CA GLU A 11 4.86 -1.73 14.35
C GLU A 11 5.50 -0.88 13.25
N CYS A 12 6.58 -1.38 12.66
CA CYS A 12 7.25 -0.77 11.51
C CYS A 12 6.29 -0.53 10.34
N SER A 13 5.50 -1.53 9.99
CA SER A 13 4.52 -1.44 8.90
C SER A 13 3.49 -0.34 9.16
N ASN A 14 2.97 -0.27 10.39
CA ASN A 14 1.99 0.74 10.78
C ASN A 14 2.57 2.15 10.72
N LYS A 15 3.77 2.38 11.27
CA LYS A 15 4.39 3.71 11.25
C LYS A 15 4.71 4.16 9.82
N VAL A 16 5.21 3.27 8.97
CA VAL A 16 5.43 3.56 7.54
C VAL A 16 4.12 3.90 6.82
N LEU A 17 3.04 3.14 7.06
CA LEU A 17 1.74 3.43 6.48
C LEU A 17 1.19 4.79 6.94
N SER A 18 1.33 5.12 8.22
CA SER A 18 0.99 6.44 8.76
C SER A 18 1.79 7.57 8.12
N TRP A 19 3.08 7.34 7.80
CA TRP A 19 3.87 8.31 7.04
C TRP A 19 3.28 8.50 5.65
N LEU A 20 3.05 7.40 4.94
CA LEU A 20 2.62 7.40 3.54
C LEU A 20 1.24 8.02 3.37
N TYR A 21 0.28 7.65 4.20
CA TYR A 21 -1.12 8.09 4.09
C TYR A 21 -1.41 9.02 5.27
N ARG A 22 -0.97 10.28 5.13
CA ARG A 22 -1.37 11.39 5.99
C ARG A 22 -2.88 11.62 5.87
N ASP A 23 -3.70 10.77 6.48
CA ASP A 23 -5.14 10.91 6.47
C ASP A 23 -5.64 11.26 7.87
N THR A 24 -5.86 12.57 8.06
CA THR A 24 -6.91 13.28 8.83
C THR A 24 -7.37 12.83 10.22
N SER A 25 -6.90 11.74 10.80
CA SER A 25 -7.22 11.34 12.16
C SER A 25 -5.98 10.84 12.90
N TYR A 26 -5.30 11.77 13.58
CA TYR A 26 -4.58 11.50 14.84
C TYR A 26 -3.35 10.58 14.81
N THR A 27 -2.33 10.87 14.00
CA THR A 27 -0.93 10.76 14.47
C THR A 27 0.02 11.47 13.53
N THR A 28 0.53 12.63 13.94
CA THR A 28 1.77 13.14 13.35
C THR A 28 2.88 12.25 13.93
N LEU A 29 3.60 11.52 13.09
CA LEU A 29 4.77 10.75 13.54
C LEU A 29 5.74 11.68 14.27
N SER A 30 6.23 11.26 15.44
CA SER A 30 7.29 11.97 16.15
C SER A 30 8.59 11.93 15.34
N GLU A 31 9.57 12.77 15.67
CA GLU A 31 10.89 12.66 15.04
C GLU A 31 11.56 11.31 15.37
N GLU A 32 11.37 10.79 16.59
CA GLU A 32 11.86 9.46 17.00
C GLU A 32 11.24 8.34 16.15
N ASP A 33 9.95 8.43 15.81
CA ASP A 33 9.30 7.45 14.93
C ASP A 33 9.85 7.51 13.51
N LYS A 34 10.21 8.70 13.03
CA LYS A 34 10.83 8.87 11.72
C LYS A 34 12.25 8.33 11.71
N GLU A 35 13.04 8.61 12.74
CA GLU A 35 14.38 8.05 12.93
C GLU A 35 14.32 6.53 12.97
N PHE A 36 13.41 5.95 13.75
CA PHE A 36 13.20 4.50 13.78
C PHE A 36 12.92 3.89 12.40
N ILE A 37 12.08 4.54 11.58
CA ILE A 37 11.77 4.06 10.23
C ILE A 37 13.00 4.12 9.32
N LEU A 38 13.82 5.15 9.45
CA LEU A 38 14.99 5.36 8.60
C LEU A 38 16.18 4.48 9.04
N ASP A 39 16.32 4.20 10.33
CA ASP A 39 17.41 3.40 10.88
C ASP A 39 17.19 1.89 10.69
N ASP A 40 15.94 1.41 10.64
CA ASP A 40 15.63 0.02 10.32
C ASP A 40 15.57 -0.20 8.81
N SER A 41 16.57 -0.92 8.26
CA SER A 41 16.67 -1.24 6.83
C SER A 41 15.41 -1.87 6.20
N SER A 42 14.61 -2.60 6.99
CA SER A 42 13.37 -3.21 6.49
C SER A 42 12.27 -2.14 6.39
N CYS A 43 12.16 -1.28 7.40
CA CYS A 43 11.24 -0.15 7.42
C CYS A 43 11.54 0.86 6.33
N GLU A 44 12.80 1.20 6.13
CA GLU A 44 13.24 2.11 5.07
C GLU A 44 12.90 1.53 3.69
N ALA A 45 13.23 0.25 3.45
CA ALA A 45 12.88 -0.43 2.21
C ALA A 45 11.37 -0.47 1.98
N PHE A 46 10.58 -0.68 3.04
CA PHE A 46 9.13 -0.66 2.95
C PHE A 46 8.58 0.74 2.65
N LEU A 47 9.14 1.79 3.24
CA LEU A 47 8.80 3.18 2.95
C LEU A 47 9.08 3.52 1.49
N ILE A 48 10.27 3.22 0.97
CA ILE A 48 10.64 3.42 -0.45
C ILE A 48 9.68 2.65 -1.37
N ASN A 49 9.43 1.38 -1.03
CA ASN A 49 8.29 0.54 -1.43
C ASN A 49 7.01 1.33 -1.65
N GLY A 50 6.45 1.76 -0.53
CA GLY A 50 5.15 2.38 -0.44
C GLY A 50 5.07 3.73 -1.13
N VAL A 51 6.15 4.53 -1.16
CA VAL A 51 6.18 5.81 -1.91
C VAL A 51 5.95 5.56 -3.41
N LYS A 52 6.65 4.57 -3.99
CA LYS A 52 6.48 4.22 -5.41
C LYS A 52 5.07 3.71 -5.70
N VAL A 53 4.54 2.85 -4.84
CA VAL A 53 3.18 2.32 -4.97
C VAL A 53 2.15 3.44 -4.85
N LYS A 54 2.26 4.30 -3.84
CA LYS A 54 1.36 5.45 -3.65
C LYS A 54 1.39 6.38 -4.86
N ALA A 55 2.56 6.67 -5.41
CA ALA A 55 2.69 7.48 -6.63
C ALA A 55 1.99 6.81 -7.84
N ALA A 56 2.12 5.49 -7.99
CA ALA A 56 1.42 4.76 -9.04
C ALA A 56 -0.11 4.77 -8.84
N LEU A 57 -0.59 4.60 -7.61
CA LEU A 57 -2.01 4.68 -7.27
C LEU A 57 -2.58 6.08 -7.53
N ASN A 58 -1.87 7.14 -7.15
CA ASN A 58 -2.27 8.51 -7.43
C ASN A 58 -2.41 8.76 -8.94
N ARG A 59 -1.46 8.27 -9.75
CA ARG A 59 -1.55 8.36 -11.22
C ARG A 59 -2.76 7.63 -11.79
N ILE A 60 -3.06 6.43 -11.27
CA ILE A 60 -4.25 5.67 -11.66
C ILE A 60 -5.53 6.44 -11.31
N ASN A 61 -5.58 7.06 -10.13
CA ASN A 61 -6.75 7.80 -9.68
C ASN A 61 -6.98 9.09 -10.51
N GLU A 62 -5.92 9.85 -10.79
CA GLU A 62 -6.02 11.11 -11.53
C GLU A 62 -6.22 10.90 -13.04
N LYS A 63 -5.51 9.93 -13.63
CA LYS A 63 -5.50 9.67 -15.08
C LYS A 63 -5.44 8.17 -15.36
N PRO A 64 -6.54 7.44 -15.17
CA PRO A 64 -6.56 6.00 -15.41
C PRO A 64 -6.32 5.73 -16.90
N SER A 65 -5.40 4.80 -17.20
CA SER A 65 -5.17 4.36 -18.57
C SER A 65 -6.37 3.57 -19.10
N GLN A 66 -6.57 3.54 -20.43
CA GLN A 66 -7.62 2.70 -21.05
C GLN A 66 -7.53 1.23 -20.61
N ARG A 67 -6.31 0.70 -20.46
CA ARG A 67 -6.08 -0.66 -19.96
C ARG A 67 -6.53 -0.82 -18.50
N THR A 68 -6.27 0.17 -17.66
CA THR A 68 -6.70 0.16 -16.26
C THR A 68 -8.22 0.18 -16.15
N ILE A 69 -8.89 1.05 -16.92
CA ILE A 69 -10.35 1.12 -16.99
C ILE A 69 -10.92 -0.23 -17.41
N LYS A 70 -10.38 -0.82 -18.49
CA LYS A 70 -10.80 -2.15 -18.96
C LYS A 70 -10.66 -3.21 -17.87
N ASN A 71 -9.52 -3.26 -17.18
CA ASN A 71 -9.31 -4.24 -16.12
C ASN A 71 -10.31 -4.09 -14.96
N ILE A 72 -10.64 -2.85 -14.58
CA ILE A 72 -11.66 -2.57 -13.54
C ILE A 72 -13.03 -3.05 -14.00
N MET A 73 -13.41 -2.76 -15.25
CA MET A 73 -14.68 -3.21 -15.84
C MET A 73 -14.76 -4.73 -15.94
N ASP A 74 -13.70 -5.39 -16.39
CA ASP A 74 -13.63 -6.85 -16.50
C ASP A 74 -13.74 -7.51 -15.11
N TYR A 75 -13.14 -6.91 -14.09
CA TYR A 75 -13.27 -7.37 -12.71
C TYR A 75 -14.70 -7.20 -12.18
N ALA A 76 -15.30 -6.02 -12.37
CA ALA A 76 -16.67 -5.75 -11.93
C ALA A 76 -17.68 -6.70 -12.59
N LYS A 77 -17.52 -6.95 -13.89
CA LYS A 77 -18.36 -7.90 -14.62
C LYS A 77 -18.28 -9.31 -14.04
N LYS A 78 -17.07 -9.79 -13.75
CA LYS A 78 -16.88 -11.12 -13.14
C LYS A 78 -17.50 -11.23 -11.76
N ALA A 79 -17.44 -10.17 -10.95
CA ALA A 79 -18.04 -10.17 -9.61
C ALA A 79 -19.57 -10.31 -9.70
N ILE A 80 -20.20 -9.58 -10.62
CA ILE A 80 -21.65 -9.66 -10.89
C ILE A 80 -22.02 -11.06 -11.42
N ASP A 81 -21.30 -11.56 -12.43
CA ASP A 81 -21.56 -12.89 -13.01
C ASP A 81 -21.41 -14.01 -11.96
N GLN A 82 -20.54 -13.85 -10.96
CA GLN A 82 -20.38 -14.80 -9.84
C GLN A 82 -21.51 -14.72 -8.81
N GLU A 83 -22.00 -13.52 -8.50
CA GLU A 83 -23.17 -13.34 -7.62
C GLU A 83 -24.44 -13.94 -8.25
N ASP A 84 -24.62 -13.76 -9.57
CA ASP A 84 -25.78 -14.31 -10.30
C ASP A 84 -25.74 -15.85 -10.44
N SER A 85 -24.55 -16.45 -10.43
CA SER A 85 -24.38 -17.92 -10.51
C SER A 85 -24.52 -18.67 -9.18
N SER A 86 -24.75 -17.93 -8.08
CA SER A 86 -24.91 -18.48 -6.72
C SER A 86 -26.35 -18.39 -6.19
N ASN A 87 -27.30 -17.94 -7.02
CA ASN A 87 -28.76 -17.95 -6.79
C ASN A 87 -29.45 -18.99 -7.67
#